data_AF-A0A5J4S2X9-F1
#
_entry.id   AF-A0A5J4S2X9-F1
#
_cell.length_a   1.000
_cell.length_b   1.000
_cell.length_c   1.000
_cell.angle_alpha   90.00
_cell.angle_beta   90.00
_cell.angle_gamma   90.00
#
_symmetry.space_group_name_H-M   'P 1'
#
loop_
_entity.id
_entity.type
_entity.pdbx_description
1 polymer ?
#
loop_
_entity_poly.entity_id
_entity_poly.type
_entity_poly.pdbx_seq_one_letter_code
_entity_poly.pdbx_strand_id
1 'polypeptide(L)'
;MDTHIKECQQNYGQIKENITLEKFPKPFVPNITSNKTYRYLLAHKKESKYKATQYYITFRLQPQIQKICGYQYPTLVPTAVASTIKANNYIKTLSYDKSQVNFAEKWLEQVFSEALQIRDDNKYADDVLQLYEVNVIGFDCLKSATTLIFKNIKSMKYEIIDRSGSRSCPIHIIVKLIDNSIHLKFIDAKNYVSSNMELDDFLRDIGKVELSDDIIRQS
;
A
#
# COMPACT_ATOMS: atom_id res chain seq x y z
N MET A 1 -42.61 0.61 11.64
CA MET A 1 -42.62 1.93 12.30
C MET A 1 -41.73 1.93 13.54
N ASP A 2 -41.65 0.81 14.27
CA ASP A 2 -40.90 0.68 15.54
C ASP A 2 -39.36 0.75 15.44
N THR A 3 -38.76 0.39 14.31
CA THR A 3 -37.29 0.34 14.19
C THR A 3 -36.66 1.73 14.26
N HIS A 4 -37.25 2.71 13.57
CA HIS A 4 -36.79 4.10 13.57
C HIS A 4 -36.90 4.73 14.97
N ILE A 5 -37.99 4.46 15.70
CA ILE A 5 -38.20 5.01 17.05
C ILE A 5 -37.15 4.46 18.03
N LYS A 6 -36.82 3.17 17.96
CA LYS A 6 -35.77 2.55 18.78
C LYS A 6 -34.38 3.13 18.48
N GLU A 7 -34.04 3.29 17.21
CA GLU A 7 -32.76 3.92 16.80
C GLU A 7 -32.66 5.38 17.25
N CYS A 8 -33.76 6.13 17.18
CA CYS A 8 -33.80 7.53 17.61
C CYS A 8 -33.65 7.66 19.14
N GLN A 9 -34.28 6.76 19.91
CA GLN A 9 -34.11 6.66 21.36
C GLN A 9 -32.67 6.30 21.76
N GLN A 10 -32.03 5.35 21.06
CA GLN A 10 -30.61 5.00 21.28
C GLN A 10 -29.65 6.15 20.98
N ASN A 11 -30.01 7.02 20.03
CA ASN A 11 -29.22 8.19 19.66
C ASN A 11 -29.60 9.46 20.45
N TYR A 12 -30.39 9.35 21.52
CA TYR A 12 -30.84 10.47 22.35
C TYR A 12 -31.52 11.60 21.55
N GLY A 13 -32.19 11.28 20.44
CA GLY A 13 -32.81 12.26 19.56
C GLY A 13 -31.83 13.12 18.73
N GLN A 14 -30.52 12.83 18.77
CA GLN A 14 -29.55 13.49 17.90
C GLN A 14 -29.62 12.94 16.47
N ILE A 15 -29.73 13.84 15.48
CA ILE A 15 -29.66 13.49 14.06
C ILE A 15 -28.22 13.07 13.74
N LYS A 16 -28.00 11.77 13.55
CA LYS A 16 -26.75 11.26 12.98
C LYS A 16 -26.80 11.41 11.46
N GLU A 17 -26.07 12.38 10.92
CA GLU A 17 -25.87 12.53 9.48
C GLU A 17 -25.05 11.32 8.98
N ASN A 18 -25.69 10.43 8.21
CA ASN A 18 -25.02 9.32 7.54
C ASN A 18 -24.89 9.65 6.05
N ILE A 19 -23.66 9.73 5.54
CA ILE A 19 -23.42 9.89 4.11
C ILE A 19 -23.26 8.52 3.45
N THR A 20 -24.20 8.15 2.58
CA THR A 20 -24.07 6.99 1.69
C THR A 20 -23.30 7.41 0.46
N LEU A 21 -22.01 7.09 0.41
CA LEU A 21 -21.19 7.34 -0.77
C LEU A 21 -21.41 6.24 -1.81
N GLU A 22 -21.50 6.63 -3.07
CA GLU A 22 -21.59 5.68 -4.18
C GLU A 22 -20.46 4.65 -4.09
N LYS A 23 -20.85 3.37 -4.19
CA LYS A 23 -19.92 2.24 -4.12
C LYS A 23 -19.02 2.18 -5.36
N PHE A 24 -19.46 2.82 -6.45
CA PHE A 24 -18.75 2.85 -7.71
C PHE A 24 -17.86 4.10 -7.81
N PRO A 25 -16.61 3.94 -8.26
CA PRO A 25 -15.74 5.07 -8.52
C PRO A 25 -16.35 5.99 -9.59
N LYS A 26 -16.49 7.28 -9.28
CA LYS A 26 -16.82 8.28 -10.31
C LYS A 26 -15.61 8.41 -11.25
N PRO A 27 -15.83 8.58 -12.57
CA PRO A 27 -14.78 8.55 -13.59
C PRO A 27 -13.63 9.55 -13.36
N PHE A 28 -13.85 10.62 -12.60
CA PHE A 28 -12.86 11.67 -12.36
C PHE A 28 -12.08 11.52 -11.04
N VAL A 29 -12.57 10.75 -10.04
CA VAL A 29 -11.82 10.51 -8.78
C VAL A 29 -12.14 9.14 -8.16
N PRO A 30 -11.82 8.01 -8.82
CA PRO A 30 -12.22 6.67 -8.38
C PRO A 30 -11.84 6.24 -6.96
N ASN A 31 -10.64 6.60 -6.50
CA ASN A 31 -10.02 5.97 -5.33
C ASN A 31 -10.14 6.77 -4.03
N ILE A 32 -10.44 8.06 -4.11
CA ILE A 32 -10.59 8.90 -2.91
C ILE A 32 -11.93 8.61 -2.23
N THR A 33 -13.00 8.39 -3.00
CA THR A 33 -14.33 8.08 -2.43
C THR A 33 -14.41 6.68 -1.83
N SER A 34 -13.48 5.77 -2.09
CA SER A 34 -13.38 4.45 -1.44
C SER A 34 -12.46 4.46 -0.21
N ASN A 35 -11.68 5.51 0.00
CA ASN A 35 -10.80 5.68 1.15
C ASN A 35 -11.61 5.95 2.43
N LYS A 36 -11.57 5.03 3.41
CA LYS A 36 -12.34 5.12 4.66
C LYS A 36 -12.08 6.41 5.45
N THR A 37 -10.83 6.88 5.48
CA THR A 37 -10.45 8.14 6.13
C THR A 37 -11.13 9.32 5.44
N TYR A 38 -11.07 9.39 4.11
CA TYR A 38 -11.74 10.45 3.35
C TYR A 38 -13.26 10.39 3.55
N ARG A 39 -13.87 9.19 3.52
CA ARG A 39 -15.31 9.02 3.80
C ARG A 39 -15.69 9.58 5.18
N TYR A 40 -14.89 9.27 6.20
CA TYR A 40 -15.11 9.75 7.56
C TYR A 40 -15.03 11.28 7.61
N LEU A 41 -14.01 11.88 6.99
CA LEU A 41 -13.83 13.32 6.96
C LEU A 41 -14.97 14.03 6.23
N LEU A 42 -15.41 13.49 5.10
CA LEU A 42 -16.55 13.97 4.32
C LEU A 42 -17.85 13.91 5.14
N ALA A 43 -18.11 12.78 5.82
CA ALA A 43 -19.28 12.60 6.68
C ALA A 43 -19.36 13.60 7.85
N HIS A 44 -18.21 14.10 8.32
CA HIS A 44 -18.14 15.03 9.44
C HIS A 44 -17.84 16.47 9.00
N LYS A 45 -17.96 16.79 7.70
CA LYS A 45 -17.67 18.13 7.14
C LYS A 45 -16.27 18.63 7.49
N LYS A 46 -15.30 17.71 7.57
CA LYS A 46 -13.88 17.93 7.90
C LYS A 46 -12.96 17.69 6.70
N GLU A 47 -13.45 17.87 5.47
CA GLU A 47 -12.71 17.62 4.22
C GLU A 47 -11.40 18.41 4.13
N SER A 48 -11.38 19.64 4.66
CA SER A 48 -10.19 20.49 4.76
C SER A 48 -9.05 19.88 5.59
N LYS A 49 -9.35 18.87 6.41
CA LYS A 49 -8.35 18.14 7.19
C LYS A 49 -7.72 16.99 6.41
N TYR A 50 -8.22 16.64 5.22
CA TYR A 50 -7.68 15.54 4.43
C TYR A 50 -6.22 15.82 4.06
N LYS A 51 -5.36 14.84 4.31
CA LYS A 51 -3.95 14.86 3.95
C LYS A 51 -3.66 13.67 3.04
N ALA A 52 -3.03 13.94 1.91
CA ALA A 52 -2.50 12.89 1.06
C ALA A 52 -1.41 12.11 1.81
N THR A 53 -1.27 10.81 1.51
CA THR A 53 -0.16 10.01 2.02
C THR A 53 1.15 10.59 1.49
N GLN A 54 2.05 10.97 2.39
CA GLN A 54 3.34 11.58 2.04
C GLN A 54 4.49 10.58 2.16
N TYR A 55 4.35 9.61 3.04
CA TYR A 55 5.39 8.64 3.38
C TYR A 55 5.00 7.26 2.90
N TYR A 56 5.93 6.56 2.27
CA TYR A 56 5.63 5.32 1.55
C TYR A 56 6.87 4.44 1.42
N ILE A 57 6.63 3.18 1.06
CA ILE A 57 7.68 2.22 0.74
C ILE A 57 7.56 1.88 -0.73
N THR A 58 8.67 1.92 -1.47
CA THR A 58 8.75 1.38 -2.83
C THR A 58 9.52 0.07 -2.82
N PHE A 59 9.28 -0.78 -3.82
CA PHE A 59 10.09 -1.96 -4.02
C PHE A 59 10.28 -2.31 -5.49
N ARG A 60 11.39 -2.99 -5.77
CA ARG A 60 11.72 -3.55 -7.07
C ARG A 60 12.24 -4.96 -6.87
N LEU A 61 11.70 -5.89 -7.65
CA LEU A 61 12.18 -7.26 -7.72
C LEU A 61 13.02 -7.45 -8.96
N GLN A 62 14.12 -8.19 -8.80
CA GLN A 62 14.87 -8.74 -9.90
C GLN A 62 14.58 -10.24 -9.98
N PRO A 63 13.75 -10.69 -10.94
CA PRO A 63 13.53 -12.10 -11.17
C PRO A 63 14.55 -12.66 -12.17
N GLN A 64 14.81 -13.96 -12.07
CA GLN A 64 15.53 -14.71 -13.09
C GLN A 64 14.67 -15.88 -13.58
N ILE A 65 14.73 -16.14 -14.87
CA ILE A 65 14.10 -17.32 -15.46
C ILE A 65 14.94 -18.55 -15.13
N GLN A 66 14.33 -19.54 -14.50
CA GLN A 66 14.91 -20.86 -14.29
C GLN A 66 14.12 -21.91 -15.09
N LYS A 67 14.86 -22.74 -15.83
CA LYS A 67 14.31 -23.92 -16.49
C LYS A 67 14.45 -25.11 -15.55
N ILE A 68 13.33 -25.59 -15.03
CA ILE A 68 13.30 -26.77 -14.15
C ILE A 68 13.13 -27.99 -15.03
N CYS A 69 14.02 -28.99 -14.90
CA CYS A 69 13.93 -30.23 -15.66
C CYS A 69 12.62 -30.95 -15.33
N GLY A 70 11.82 -31.29 -16.35
CA GLY A 70 10.49 -31.90 -16.18
C GLY A 70 9.31 -30.92 -16.24
N TYR A 71 9.53 -29.60 -16.23
CA TYR A 71 8.48 -28.62 -16.48
C TYR A 71 8.53 -28.12 -17.92
N GLN A 72 7.38 -28.07 -18.59
CA GLN A 72 7.25 -27.54 -19.95
C GLN A 72 7.52 -26.03 -20.03
N TYR A 73 7.29 -25.30 -18.94
CA TYR A 73 7.37 -23.84 -18.90
C TYR A 73 8.44 -23.34 -17.92
N PRO A 74 9.23 -22.31 -18.29
CA PRO A 74 10.18 -21.68 -17.39
C PRO A 74 9.49 -21.08 -16.17
N THR A 75 10.12 -21.19 -15.00
CA THR A 75 9.64 -20.61 -13.74
C THR A 75 10.46 -19.37 -13.41
N LEU A 76 9.81 -18.30 -12.94
CA LEU A 76 10.49 -17.12 -12.41
C LEU A 76 10.84 -17.35 -10.94
N VAL A 77 12.08 -17.05 -10.57
CA VAL A 77 12.58 -17.14 -9.18
C VAL A 77 13.18 -15.78 -8.81
N PRO A 78 12.90 -15.23 -7.62
CA PRO A 78 13.45 -13.93 -7.25
C PRO A 78 14.94 -14.12 -6.95
N THR A 79 15.79 -13.26 -7.49
CA THR A 79 17.23 -13.27 -7.21
C THR A 79 17.65 -12.12 -6.31
N ALA A 80 16.95 -11.00 -6.38
CA ALA A 80 17.14 -9.86 -5.49
C ALA A 80 15.86 -9.05 -5.33
N VAL A 81 15.79 -8.32 -4.23
CA VAL A 81 14.76 -7.33 -3.93
C VAL A 81 15.42 -6.09 -3.33
N ALA A 82 15.01 -4.93 -3.84
CA ALA A 82 15.40 -3.65 -3.29
C ALA A 82 14.16 -2.86 -2.88
N SER A 83 14.24 -2.14 -1.77
CA SER A 83 13.17 -1.26 -1.31
C SER A 83 13.72 0.09 -0.91
N THR A 84 12.93 1.14 -1.11
CA THR A 84 13.22 2.48 -0.59
C THR A 84 12.08 2.91 0.32
N ILE A 85 12.43 3.31 1.53
CA ILE A 85 11.52 3.78 2.57
C ILE A 85 11.67 5.29 2.61
N LYS A 86 10.58 6.01 2.32
CA LYS A 86 10.50 7.46 2.48
C LYS A 86 9.69 7.76 3.74
N ALA A 87 10.39 8.01 4.84
CA ALA A 87 9.83 8.45 6.11
C ALA A 87 9.84 9.99 6.22
N ASN A 88 9.31 10.53 7.31
CA ASN A 88 9.26 11.99 7.53
C ASN A 88 10.65 12.65 7.60
N ASN A 89 11.60 11.97 8.22
CA ASN A 89 12.91 12.50 8.58
C ASN A 89 14.06 11.74 7.90
N TYR A 90 13.81 10.62 7.24
CA TYR A 90 14.84 9.88 6.53
C TYR A 90 14.37 9.23 5.22
N ILE A 91 15.35 8.91 4.38
CA ILE A 91 15.22 7.99 3.25
C ILE A 91 16.16 6.82 3.52
N LYS A 92 15.64 5.60 3.53
CA LYS A 92 16.42 4.38 3.76
C LYS A 92 16.24 3.42 2.60
N THR A 93 17.34 2.89 2.09
CA THR A 93 17.31 1.86 1.04
C THR A 93 17.71 0.52 1.63
N LEU A 94 16.95 -0.51 1.30
CA LEU A 94 17.18 -1.90 1.67
C LEU A 94 17.48 -2.71 0.42
N SER A 95 18.43 -3.65 0.50
CA SER A 95 18.70 -4.60 -0.58
C SER A 95 18.99 -5.98 -0.01
N TYR A 96 18.34 -6.98 -0.58
CA TYR A 96 18.47 -8.38 -0.21
C TYR A 96 18.57 -9.21 -1.49
N ASP A 97 19.43 -10.22 -1.47
CA ASP A 97 19.63 -11.09 -2.63
C ASP A 97 19.78 -12.56 -2.22
N LYS A 98 19.81 -13.43 -3.24
CA LYS A 98 19.93 -14.87 -3.09
C LYS A 98 21.21 -15.37 -2.40
N SER A 99 22.21 -14.53 -2.16
CA SER A 99 23.37 -14.91 -1.34
C SER A 99 22.98 -15.10 0.13
N GLN A 100 21.89 -14.48 0.57
CA GLN A 100 21.37 -14.61 1.92
C GLN A 100 20.30 -15.71 1.98
N VAL A 101 20.43 -16.60 2.97
CA VAL A 101 19.38 -17.57 3.27
C VAL A 101 18.09 -16.85 3.65
N ASN A 102 16.97 -17.26 3.05
CA ASN A 102 15.63 -16.70 3.24
C ASN A 102 15.55 -15.17 3.02
N PHE A 103 16.31 -14.64 2.06
CA PHE A 103 16.41 -13.20 1.81
C PHE A 103 15.04 -12.51 1.62
N ALA A 104 14.08 -13.18 0.97
CA ALA A 104 12.73 -12.62 0.77
C ALA A 104 11.95 -12.49 2.09
N GLU A 105 12.12 -13.43 3.02
CA GLU A 105 11.50 -13.35 4.34
C GLU A 105 12.16 -12.27 5.18
N LYS A 106 13.51 -12.22 5.21
CA LYS A 106 14.24 -11.16 5.90
C LYS A 106 13.88 -9.77 5.39
N TRP A 107 13.76 -9.62 4.07
CA TRP A 107 13.29 -8.37 3.46
C TRP A 107 11.88 -8.02 3.95
N LEU A 108 10.95 -8.98 3.93
CA LEU A 108 9.57 -8.73 4.36
C LEU A 108 9.49 -8.37 5.85
N GLU A 109 10.26 -9.03 6.72
CA GLU A 109 10.39 -8.67 8.15
C GLU A 109 10.83 -7.22 8.32
N GLN A 110 11.84 -6.78 7.57
CA GLN A 110 12.32 -5.39 7.64
C GLN A 110 11.30 -4.39 7.08
N VAL A 111 10.60 -4.73 5.99
CA VAL A 111 9.53 -3.86 5.46
C VAL A 111 8.40 -3.69 6.47
N PHE A 112 8.01 -4.75 7.19
CA PHE A 112 7.03 -4.64 8.28
C PHE A 112 7.54 -3.78 9.44
N SER A 113 8.82 -3.90 9.80
CA SER A 113 9.42 -3.06 10.85
C SER A 113 9.39 -1.58 10.48
N GLU A 114 9.78 -1.23 9.26
CA GLU A 114 9.78 0.16 8.77
C GLU A 114 8.35 0.69 8.60
N ALA A 115 7.38 -0.16 8.24
CA ALA A 115 5.99 0.22 8.10
C ALA A 115 5.35 0.73 9.40
N LEU A 116 5.85 0.32 10.57
CA LEU A 116 5.44 0.91 11.85
C LEU A 116 5.68 2.41 11.89
N GLN A 117 6.89 2.83 11.50
CA GLN A 117 7.25 4.25 11.45
C GLN A 117 6.45 4.98 10.36
N ILE A 118 6.31 4.39 9.17
CA ILE A 118 5.56 5.02 8.06
C ILE A 118 4.08 5.23 8.40
N ARG A 119 3.49 4.30 9.14
CA ARG A 119 2.13 4.47 9.66
C ARG A 119 2.04 5.68 10.59
N ASP A 120 2.98 5.78 11.54
CA ASP A 120 2.97 6.83 12.54
C ASP A 120 3.28 8.20 11.92
N ASP A 121 4.15 8.26 10.92
CA ASP A 121 4.46 9.47 10.16
C ASP A 121 3.27 9.98 9.33
N ASN A 122 2.44 9.07 8.80
CA ASN A 122 1.22 9.44 8.07
C ASN A 122 0.00 9.65 9.00
N LYS A 123 0.17 9.50 10.31
CA LYS A 123 -0.95 9.55 11.27
C LYS A 123 -1.55 10.95 11.36
N TYR A 124 -2.88 11.01 11.43
CA TYR A 124 -3.58 12.26 11.72
C TYR A 124 -3.51 12.59 13.22
N ALA A 125 -3.44 13.88 13.57
CA ALA A 125 -3.23 14.34 14.93
C ALA A 125 -4.27 13.82 15.95
N ASP A 126 -5.59 13.80 15.65
CA ASP A 126 -6.63 13.27 16.56
C ASP A 126 -7.92 12.81 15.83
N ASP A 127 -8.65 11.84 16.42
CA ASP A 127 -10.03 11.34 16.18
C ASP A 127 -10.46 10.98 14.74
N VAL A 128 -9.57 11.06 13.77
CA VAL A 128 -9.86 10.61 12.40
C VAL A 128 -9.66 9.09 12.32
N LEU A 129 -10.73 8.38 11.98
CA LEU A 129 -10.66 6.95 11.67
C LEU A 129 -9.68 6.72 10.52
N GLN A 130 -8.63 5.93 10.77
CA GLN A 130 -7.55 5.68 9.82
C GLN A 130 -7.44 4.20 9.44
N LEU A 131 -6.91 3.96 8.24
CA LEU A 131 -6.54 2.62 7.79
C LEU A 131 -5.17 2.26 8.39
N TYR A 132 -5.04 1.04 8.89
CA TYR A 132 -3.77 0.45 9.33
C TYR A 132 -2.92 -0.07 8.16
N GLU A 133 -3.25 0.35 6.93
CA GLU A 133 -2.64 -0.11 5.69
C GLU A 133 -1.51 0.83 5.28
N VAL A 134 -0.29 0.29 5.22
CA VAL A 134 0.87 0.98 4.65
C VAL A 134 1.05 0.52 3.21
N ASN A 135 1.08 1.49 2.29
CA ASN A 135 1.24 1.19 0.86
C ASN A 135 2.69 0.82 0.56
N VAL A 136 2.87 -0.33 -0.10
CA VAL A 136 4.14 -0.81 -0.64
C VAL A 136 4.03 -0.82 -2.16
N ILE A 137 4.70 0.12 -2.80
CA ILE A 137 4.48 0.51 -4.19
C ILE A 137 5.53 -0.15 -5.09
N GLY A 138 5.06 -0.99 -6.00
CA GLY A 138 5.87 -1.55 -7.09
C GLY A 138 5.49 -0.91 -8.43
N PHE A 139 6.24 -1.23 -9.49
CA PHE A 139 5.91 -0.84 -10.86
C PHE A 139 6.04 -2.03 -11.79
N ASP A 140 4.93 -2.38 -12.45
CA ASP A 140 4.75 -3.55 -13.33
C ASP A 140 5.34 -4.84 -12.73
N CYS A 141 5.10 -5.03 -11.44
CA CYS A 141 5.72 -6.10 -10.68
C CYS A 141 4.78 -6.78 -9.71
N LEU A 142 3.53 -6.37 -9.56
CA LEU A 142 2.66 -6.98 -8.55
C LEU A 142 2.38 -8.45 -8.88
N LYS A 143 2.21 -8.82 -10.16
CA LYS A 143 2.04 -10.20 -10.59
C LYS A 143 3.23 -11.10 -10.23
N SER A 144 4.44 -10.61 -10.52
CA SER A 144 5.67 -11.32 -10.20
C SER A 144 5.88 -11.34 -8.68
N ALA A 145 5.74 -10.21 -7.99
CA ALA A 145 5.83 -10.08 -6.53
C ALA A 145 4.89 -11.05 -5.79
N THR A 146 3.64 -11.17 -6.24
CA THR A 146 2.67 -12.10 -5.65
C THR A 146 3.17 -13.53 -5.69
N THR A 147 3.72 -13.91 -6.84
CA THR A 147 4.21 -15.27 -7.08
C THR A 147 5.53 -15.52 -6.35
N LEU A 148 6.41 -14.52 -6.31
CA LEU A 148 7.79 -14.66 -5.84
C LEU A 148 7.94 -14.47 -4.33
N ILE A 149 7.10 -13.64 -3.71
CA ILE A 149 7.13 -13.42 -2.26
C ILE A 149 6.21 -14.44 -1.59
N PHE A 150 4.92 -14.51 -1.96
CA PHE A 150 3.96 -15.31 -1.21
C PHE A 150 3.97 -16.81 -1.49
N LYS A 151 4.54 -17.28 -2.62
CA LYS A 151 4.78 -18.73 -2.77
C LYS A 151 6.04 -19.20 -2.03
N ASN A 152 6.97 -18.29 -1.73
CA ASN A 152 8.26 -18.64 -1.14
C ASN A 152 8.33 -18.37 0.37
N ILE A 153 7.37 -17.63 0.93
CA ILE A 153 7.19 -17.52 2.38
C ILE A 153 6.63 -18.85 2.89
N LYS A 154 7.45 -19.57 3.66
CA LYS A 154 7.06 -20.82 4.34
C LYS A 154 6.55 -20.59 5.76
N SER A 155 6.74 -19.37 6.26
CA SER A 155 6.48 -18.98 7.63
C SER A 155 5.00 -18.70 7.84
N MET A 156 4.45 -19.27 8.90
CA MET A 156 3.06 -19.06 9.31
C MET A 156 2.83 -17.66 9.90
N LYS A 157 3.87 -16.83 10.03
CA LYS A 157 3.78 -15.46 10.58
C LYS A 157 2.92 -14.52 9.72
N TYR A 158 2.79 -14.79 8.43
CA TYR A 158 2.13 -13.88 7.49
C TYR A 158 0.83 -14.46 6.96
N GLU A 159 -0.19 -13.62 6.91
CA GLU A 159 -1.51 -13.97 6.40
C GLU A 159 -1.89 -13.01 5.28
N ILE A 160 -2.44 -13.54 4.18
CA ILE A 160 -2.93 -12.72 3.06
C ILE A 160 -4.43 -12.58 3.22
N ILE A 161 -4.86 -11.40 3.67
CA ILE A 161 -6.23 -11.15 4.09
C ILE A 161 -7.12 -10.61 2.96
N ASP A 162 -6.52 -10.03 1.92
CA ASP A 162 -7.25 -9.54 0.75
C ASP A 162 -6.40 -9.57 -0.52
N ARG A 163 -7.04 -9.83 -1.66
CA ARG A 163 -6.46 -9.74 -3.00
C ARG A 163 -7.52 -9.24 -3.96
N SER A 164 -7.22 -8.17 -4.68
CA SER A 164 -8.12 -7.61 -5.69
C SER A 164 -7.51 -7.71 -7.10
N GLY A 165 -8.38 -7.75 -8.11
CA GLY A 165 -8.01 -7.94 -9.51
C GLY A 165 -8.09 -9.39 -9.98
N SER A 166 -7.82 -9.60 -11.28
CA SER A 166 -7.78 -10.94 -11.85
C SER A 166 -6.42 -11.60 -11.59
N ARG A 167 -6.31 -12.92 -11.80
CA ARG A 167 -5.02 -13.63 -11.70
C ARG A 167 -3.97 -13.10 -12.68
N SER A 168 -4.40 -12.58 -13.84
CA SER A 168 -3.51 -12.02 -14.85
C SER A 168 -3.15 -10.56 -14.57
N CYS A 169 -4.06 -9.80 -13.96
CA CYS A 169 -3.92 -8.38 -13.67
C CYS A 169 -4.32 -8.10 -12.21
N PRO A 170 -3.46 -8.42 -11.23
CA PRO A 170 -3.72 -8.09 -9.83
C PRO A 170 -3.71 -6.57 -9.64
N ILE A 171 -4.64 -6.07 -8.83
CA ILE A 171 -4.75 -4.64 -8.48
C ILE A 171 -3.99 -4.36 -7.20
N HIS A 172 -4.27 -5.14 -6.15
CA HIS A 172 -3.57 -5.03 -4.87
C HIS A 172 -3.58 -6.36 -4.10
N ILE A 173 -2.67 -6.48 -3.15
CA ILE A 173 -2.61 -7.57 -2.17
C ILE A 173 -2.38 -6.99 -0.79
N ILE A 174 -3.15 -7.44 0.19
CA ILE A 174 -3.01 -7.03 1.58
C ILE A 174 -2.47 -8.18 2.40
N VAL A 175 -1.35 -7.93 3.09
CA VAL A 175 -0.66 -8.91 3.92
C VAL A 175 -0.57 -8.39 5.33
N LYS A 176 -0.94 -9.25 6.26
CA LYS A 176 -0.89 -8.99 7.70
C LYS A 176 0.19 -9.87 8.31
N LEU A 177 0.92 -9.31 9.28
CA LEU A 177 1.75 -10.08 10.21
C LEU A 177 0.87 -10.44 11.42
N ILE A 178 0.80 -11.72 11.81
CA ILE A 178 -0.15 -12.20 12.83
C ILE A 178 -0.02 -11.43 14.14
N ASP A 179 1.20 -11.16 14.58
CA ASP A 179 1.50 -10.53 15.86
C ASP A 179 1.34 -9.00 15.86
N ASN A 180 1.21 -8.38 14.68
CA ASN A 180 1.16 -6.92 14.53
C ASN A 180 -0.18 -6.45 13.96
N SER A 181 -0.61 -5.25 14.35
CA SER A 181 -1.84 -4.62 13.84
C SER A 181 -1.68 -3.98 12.45
N ILE A 182 -0.49 -4.01 11.86
CA ILE A 182 -0.20 -3.37 10.57
C ILE A 182 -0.47 -4.30 9.41
N HIS A 183 -1.06 -3.73 8.37
CA HIS A 183 -1.24 -4.37 7.08
C HIS A 183 -0.34 -3.71 6.05
N LEU A 184 0.40 -4.51 5.29
CA LEU A 184 1.08 -4.03 4.09
C LEU A 184 0.16 -4.21 2.91
N LYS A 185 -0.12 -3.12 2.20
CA LYS A 185 -0.88 -3.14 0.96
C LYS A 185 0.07 -2.98 -0.22
N PHE A 186 0.35 -4.09 -0.89
CA PHE A 186 1.12 -4.11 -2.11
C PHE A 186 0.25 -3.63 -3.27
N ILE A 187 0.71 -2.59 -3.96
CA ILE A 187 0.03 -2.03 -5.13
C ILE A 187 0.99 -1.92 -6.31
N ASP A 188 0.43 -1.93 -7.52
CA ASP A 188 1.18 -1.67 -8.74
C ASP A 188 0.89 -0.26 -9.24
N ALA A 189 1.91 0.59 -9.31
CA ALA A 189 1.79 1.93 -9.86
C ALA A 189 1.35 1.91 -11.34
N LYS A 190 1.73 0.86 -12.09
CA LYS A 190 1.37 0.71 -13.51
C LYS A 190 -0.15 0.64 -13.73
N ASN A 191 -0.92 0.18 -12.74
CA ASN A 191 -2.38 0.12 -12.79
C ASN A 191 -3.06 1.51 -12.72
N TYR A 192 -2.33 2.56 -12.33
CA TYR A 192 -2.87 3.91 -12.11
C TYR A 192 -2.37 4.94 -13.12
N VAL A 193 -1.54 4.52 -14.08
CA VAL A 193 -0.97 5.36 -15.12
C VAL A 193 -1.40 4.87 -16.50
N SER A 194 -1.07 5.61 -17.56
CA SER A 194 -1.42 5.20 -18.92
C SER A 194 -0.77 3.86 -19.29
N SER A 195 -1.44 3.10 -20.15
CA SER A 195 -0.97 1.78 -20.59
C SER A 195 0.41 1.80 -21.25
N ASN A 196 0.74 2.90 -21.92
CA ASN A 196 2.03 3.16 -22.56
C ASN A 196 3.09 3.78 -21.62
N MET A 197 2.78 4.03 -20.35
CA MET A 197 3.73 4.65 -19.41
C MET A 197 4.90 3.71 -19.07
N GLU A 198 6.11 4.00 -19.52
CA GLU A 198 7.29 3.23 -19.12
C GLU A 198 7.80 3.65 -17.74
N LEU A 199 8.62 2.80 -17.10
CA LEU A 199 9.17 3.09 -15.78
C LEU A 199 9.96 4.41 -15.78
N ASP A 200 10.80 4.64 -16.80
CA ASP A 200 11.62 5.84 -16.86
C ASP A 200 10.77 7.11 -17.05
N ASP A 201 9.68 7.02 -17.82
CA ASP A 201 8.72 8.13 -17.97
C ASP A 201 7.99 8.41 -16.66
N PHE A 202 7.56 7.36 -15.98
CA PHE A 202 6.96 7.47 -14.64
C PHE A 202 7.89 8.14 -13.64
N LEU A 203 9.16 7.73 -13.60
CA LEU A 203 10.16 8.35 -12.73
C LEU A 203 10.43 9.81 -13.12
N ARG A 204 10.46 10.12 -14.42
CA ARG A 204 10.58 11.51 -14.90
C ARG A 204 9.41 12.38 -14.47
N ASP A 205 8.19 11.86 -14.49
CA ASP A 205 7.00 12.63 -14.13
C ASP A 205 6.88 12.87 -12.62
N ILE A 206 7.23 11.87 -11.79
CA ILE A 206 7.17 12.01 -10.34
C ILE A 206 8.41 12.73 -9.79
N GLY A 207 9.56 12.56 -10.45
CA GLY A 207 10.85 13.14 -10.05
C GLY A 207 10.98 14.65 -10.27
N LYS A 208 9.94 15.34 -10.79
CA LYS A 208 9.92 16.81 -10.93
C LYS A 208 9.75 17.56 -9.61
N VAL A 209 9.89 16.90 -8.46
CA VAL A 209 10.00 17.60 -7.18
C VAL A 209 11.42 18.16 -7.08
N GLU A 210 11.62 19.39 -7.54
CA GLU A 210 12.72 20.21 -7.04
C GLU A 210 12.62 20.24 -5.51
N LEU A 211 13.67 19.79 -4.82
CA LEU A 211 13.79 20.01 -3.39
C LEU A 211 13.67 21.52 -3.17
N SER A 212 12.66 21.98 -2.42
CA SER A 212 12.63 23.38 -2.01
C SER A 212 13.93 23.66 -1.25
N ASP A 213 14.71 24.63 -1.73
CA ASP A 213 15.98 25.06 -1.12
C ASP A 213 15.84 25.49 0.35
N ASP A 214 14.61 25.62 0.86
CA ASP A 214 14.29 25.93 2.25
C ASP A 214 14.79 24.88 3.26
N ILE A 215 15.09 23.65 2.84
CA ILE A 215 15.67 22.62 3.74
C ILE A 215 17.21 22.72 3.81
N ILE A 216 17.86 23.40 2.87
CA ILE A 216 19.34 23.47 2.80
C ILE A 216 19.90 24.61 3.69
N ARG A 217 19.05 25.49 4.25
CA ARG A 217 19.50 26.65 5.04
C ARG A 217 19.47 26.47 6.56
N GLN A 218 19.36 25.24 7.08
CA GLN A 218 19.48 24.96 8.52
C GLN A 218 20.49 23.85 8.82
N SER A 219 21.71 24.03 8.35
CA SER A 219 22.91 23.33 8.82
C SER A 219 24.03 24.32 9.06
#